data_AF-A0A5R9PVX6-F1
#
_entry.id   AF-A0A5R9PVX6-F1
#
_cell.length_a   1.000
_cell.length_b   1.000
_cell.length_c   1.000
_cell.angle_alpha   90.00
_cell.angle_beta   90.00
_cell.angle_gamma   90.00
#
_symmetry.space_group_name_H-M   'P 1'
#
loop_
_entity.id
_entity.type
_entity.pdbx_description
1 polymer ?
#
loop_
_entity_poly.entity_id
_entity_poly.type
_entity_poly.pdbx_seq_one_letter_code
_entity_poly.pdbx_strand_id
1 'polypeptide(L)'
;MDLETAEIKSNFKQFVLVLLFGPFGLFYSNKLLAAIAVLLFFILLGAYFLGFLIVWLFSFVAGFYSVKEHNKRVNEFEKLKKRYKHLG
;
A
#
# COMPACT_ATOMS: atom_id res chain seq x y z
N MET A 1 -9.71 -34.60 -30.92
CA MET A 1 -8.92 -33.61 -30.15
C MET A 1 -8.13 -34.41 -29.15
N ASP A 2 -6.80 -34.27 -29.17
CA ASP A 2 -5.93 -35.07 -28.31
C ASP A 2 -6.10 -34.66 -26.83
N LEU A 3 -5.95 -35.61 -25.91
CA LEU A 3 -6.15 -35.38 -24.47
C LEU A 3 -5.18 -34.31 -23.95
N GLU A 4 -3.93 -34.37 -24.38
CA GLU A 4 -2.90 -33.38 -24.06
C GLU A 4 -3.29 -31.97 -24.50
N THR A 5 -3.88 -31.83 -25.70
CA THR A 5 -4.32 -30.53 -26.21
C THR A 5 -5.48 -29.96 -25.38
N ALA A 6 -6.36 -30.81 -24.85
CA ALA A 6 -7.48 -30.39 -24.02
C ALA A 6 -7.01 -29.88 -22.64
N GLU A 7 -6.03 -30.54 -22.03
CA GLU A 7 -5.43 -30.14 -20.74
C GLU A 7 -4.68 -28.81 -20.85
N ILE A 8 -3.88 -28.63 -21.91
CA ILE A 8 -3.19 -27.36 -22.16
C ILE A 8 -4.21 -26.21 -22.28
N LYS A 9 -5.32 -26.45 -22.98
CA LYS A 9 -6.36 -25.44 -23.18
C LYS A 9 -7.09 -25.08 -21.88
N SER A 10 -7.39 -26.05 -21.01
CA SER A 10 -8.05 -25.78 -19.73
C SER A 10 -7.13 -25.04 -18.76
N ASN A 11 -5.85 -25.42 -18.69
CA ASN A 11 -4.83 -24.74 -17.89
C ASN A 11 -4.60 -23.31 -18.36
N PHE A 12 -4.52 -23.09 -19.68
CA PHE A 12 -4.37 -21.75 -20.24
C PHE A 12 -5.57 -20.84 -19.91
N LYS A 13 -6.81 -21.38 -19.97
CA LYS A 13 -8.00 -20.64 -19.53
C LYS A 13 -7.94 -20.26 -18.05
N GLN A 14 -7.58 -21.22 -17.19
CA GLN A 14 -7.43 -20.95 -15.75
C GLN A 14 -6.40 -19.85 -15.49
N PHE A 15 -5.26 -19.89 -16.20
CA PHE A 15 -4.23 -18.87 -16.13
C PHE A 15 -4.76 -17.49 -16.56
N VAL A 16 -5.40 -17.40 -17.73
CA VAL A 16 -5.96 -16.13 -18.23
C VAL A 16 -7.01 -15.56 -17.27
N LEU A 17 -7.87 -16.41 -16.70
CA LEU A 17 -8.89 -15.98 -15.76
C LEU A 17 -8.28 -15.44 -14.46
N VAL A 18 -7.24 -16.08 -13.92
CA VAL A 18 -6.54 -15.58 -12.73
C VAL A 18 -5.73 -14.32 -13.04
N LEU A 19 -5.14 -14.22 -14.23
CA LEU A 19 -4.38 -13.04 -14.63
C LEU A 19 -5.29 -11.80 -14.72
N LEU A 20 -6.48 -11.94 -15.30
CA LEU A 20 -7.40 -10.81 -15.53
C LEU A 20 -8.25 -10.48 -14.30
N PHE A 21 -8.65 -11.49 -13.52
CA PHE A 21 -9.61 -11.32 -12.41
C PHE A 21 -9.03 -11.67 -11.03
N GLY A 22 -7.73 -11.96 -10.95
CA GLY A 22 -7.06 -12.34 -9.70
C GLY A 22 -7.71 -13.58 -9.06
N PRO A 23 -8.06 -13.54 -7.75
CA PRO A 23 -8.61 -14.69 -7.05
C PRO A 23 -9.99 -15.12 -7.59
N PHE A 24 -10.75 -14.23 -8.23
CA PHE A 24 -12.03 -14.58 -8.85
C PHE A 24 -11.86 -15.54 -10.04
N GLY A 25 -10.69 -15.58 -10.67
CA GLY A 25 -10.38 -16.53 -11.74
C GLY A 25 -10.36 -17.99 -11.26
N LEU A 26 -10.21 -18.24 -9.95
CA LEU A 26 -10.23 -19.60 -9.37
C LEU A 26 -11.62 -20.25 -9.41
N PHE A 27 -12.71 -19.48 -9.61
CA PHE A 27 -14.06 -20.05 -9.72
C PHE A 27 -14.22 -21.01 -10.90
N TYR A 28 -13.33 -20.93 -11.90
CA TYR A 28 -13.30 -21.87 -13.02
C TYR A 28 -12.84 -23.28 -12.62
N SER A 29 -11.92 -23.42 -11.65
CA SER A 29 -11.36 -24.70 -11.24
C SER A 29 -11.88 -25.20 -9.89
N ASN A 30 -11.97 -24.33 -8.87
CA ASN A 30 -12.36 -24.74 -7.53
C ASN A 30 -13.08 -23.61 -6.77
N LYS A 31 -14.39 -23.80 -6.55
CA LYS A 31 -15.26 -22.81 -5.88
C LYS A 31 -14.87 -22.55 -4.43
N LEU A 32 -14.46 -23.58 -3.68
CA LEU A 32 -14.08 -23.44 -2.27
C LEU A 32 -12.78 -22.65 -2.15
N LEU A 33 -11.77 -23.00 -2.94
CA LEU A 33 -10.50 -22.28 -2.96
C LEU A 33 -10.70 -20.84 -3.42
N ALA A 34 -11.55 -20.61 -4.42
CA ALA A 34 -11.90 -19.28 -4.90
C ALA A 34 -12.54 -18.43 -3.79
N ALA A 35 -13.51 -18.98 -3.05
CA ALA A 35 -14.17 -18.27 -1.95
C ALA A 35 -13.17 -17.87 -0.85
N ILE A 36 -12.28 -18.78 -0.45
CA ILE A 36 -11.23 -18.51 0.53
C ILE A 36 -10.28 -17.43 0.01
N ALA A 37 -9.81 -17.56 -1.23
CA ALA A 37 -8.87 -16.60 -1.83
C ALA A 37 -9.48 -15.19 -1.97
N VAL A 38 -10.75 -15.08 -2.37
CA VAL A 38 -11.46 -13.80 -2.47
C VAL A 38 -11.65 -13.16 -1.10
N LEU A 39 -12.00 -13.95 -0.08
CA LEU A 39 -12.16 -13.45 1.28
C LEU A 39 -10.82 -12.92 1.84
N LEU A 40 -9.73 -13.67 1.63
CA LEU A 40 -8.38 -13.22 2.00
C LEU A 40 -7.97 -11.95 1.25
N PHE A 41 -8.28 -11.86 -0.04
CA PHE A 41 -8.00 -10.68 -0.86
C PHE A 41 -8.63 -9.41 -0.27
N PHE A 42 -9.92 -9.46 0.10
CA PHE A 42 -10.58 -8.28 0.68
C PHE A 42 -10.07 -7.92 2.09
N ILE A 43 -9.74 -8.92 2.92
CA ILE A 43 -9.13 -8.68 4.23
C ILE A 43 -7.79 -7.96 4.07
N LEU A 44 -6.92 -8.48 3.21
CA LEU A 44 -5.59 -7.90 2.98
C LEU A 44 -5.69 -6.53 2.31
N LEU A 45 -6.58 -6.36 1.34
CA LEU A 45 -6.83 -5.07 0.70
C LEU A 45 -7.30 -4.04 1.73
N GLY A 46 -8.25 -4.40 2.59
CA GLY A 46 -8.72 -3.53 3.67
C GLY A 46 -7.62 -3.18 4.66
N ALA A 47 -6.87 -4.18 5.15
CA ALA A 47 -5.81 -3.97 6.12
C ALA A 47 -4.68 -3.07 5.57
N TYR A 48 -4.23 -3.32 4.34
CA TYR A 48 -3.18 -2.53 3.70
C TYR A 48 -3.67 -1.12 3.36
N PHE A 49 -4.82 -1.01 2.70
CA PHE A 49 -5.35 0.27 2.26
C PHE A 49 -5.73 1.18 3.45
N LEU A 50 -6.44 0.65 4.45
CA LEU A 50 -6.82 1.42 5.63
C LEU A 50 -5.59 1.74 6.49
N GLY A 51 -4.68 0.79 6.68
CA GLY A 51 -3.43 1.02 7.40
C GLY A 51 -2.62 2.14 6.76
N PHE A 52 -2.47 2.11 5.45
CA PHE A 52 -1.82 3.18 4.68
C PHE A 52 -2.51 4.53 4.89
N LEU A 53 -3.84 4.61 4.74
CA LEU A 53 -4.57 5.87 4.90
C LEU A 53 -4.46 6.45 6.32
N ILE A 54 -4.57 5.61 7.36
CA ILE A 54 -4.47 6.06 8.76
C ILE A 54 -3.07 6.61 9.04
N VAL A 55 -2.02 5.87 8.66
CA VAL A 55 -0.63 6.29 8.86
C VAL A 55 -0.34 7.55 8.06
N TRP A 56 -0.89 7.66 6.85
CA TRP A 56 -0.73 8.85 6.01
C TRP A 56 -1.35 10.09 6.64
N LEU A 57 -2.58 10.00 7.16
CA LEU A 57 -3.23 11.10 7.88
C LEU A 57 -2.46 11.50 9.14
N PHE A 58 -2.01 10.52 9.92
CA PHE A 58 -1.19 10.78 11.12
C PHE A 58 0.11 11.51 10.75
N SER A 59 0.71 11.14 9.61
CA SER A 59 1.96 11.73 9.12
C SER A 59 1.82 13.21 8.75
N PHE A 60 0.66 13.67 8.27
CA PHE A 60 0.41 15.11 8.07
C PHE A 60 0.50 15.90 9.37
N VAL A 61 -0.16 15.40 10.42
CA VAL A 61 -0.18 16.06 11.72
C VAL A 61 1.21 16.04 12.34
N ALA A 62 1.84 14.87 12.40
CA ALA A 62 3.20 14.72 12.93
C ALA A 62 4.18 15.62 12.18
N GLY A 63 4.14 15.62 10.84
CA GLY A 63 5.00 16.45 10.00
C GLY A 63 4.81 17.94 10.25
N PHE A 64 3.57 18.41 10.41
CA PHE A 64 3.29 19.82 10.72
C PHE A 64 3.93 20.25 12.05
N TYR A 65 3.77 19.44 13.12
CA TYR A 65 4.39 19.73 14.41
C TYR A 65 5.92 19.68 14.33
N SER A 66 6.48 18.69 13.63
CA SER A 66 7.93 18.57 13.44
C SER A 66 8.51 19.79 12.72
N VAL A 67 7.87 20.28 11.67
CA VAL A 67 8.31 21.48 10.93
C VAL A 67 8.19 22.73 11.80
N LYS A 68 7.08 22.88 12.54
CA LYS A 68 6.89 24.03 13.44
C LYS A 68 7.98 24.09 14.51
N GLU A 69 8.30 22.95 15.12
CA GLU A 69 9.32 22.83 16.15
C GLU A 69 10.73 23.06 15.58
N HIS A 70 11.02 22.52 14.38
CA HIS A 70 12.27 22.76 13.68
C HIS A 70 12.49 24.26 13.40
N ASN A 71 11.47 24.93 12.85
CA ASN A 71 11.52 26.36 12.53
C ASN A 71 11.71 27.22 13.79
N LYS A 72 11.10 26.84 14.92
CA LYS A 72 11.32 27.54 16.20
C LYS A 72 12.78 27.50 16.61
N ARG A 73 13.41 26.32 16.58
CA ARG A 73 14.83 26.14 16.95
C ARG A 73 15.74 26.94 16.02
N VAL A 74 15.55 26.83 14.71
CA VAL A 74 16.35 27.57 13.72
C VAL A 74 16.25 29.08 13.94
N ASN A 75 15.03 29.60 14.16
CA ASN A 75 14.82 31.01 14.43
C ASN A 75 15.49 31.49 15.73
N GLU A 76 15.49 30.68 16.79
CA GLU A 76 16.21 31.01 18.04
C GLU A 76 17.72 31.07 17.81
N PHE A 77 18.28 30.10 17.10
CA PHE A 77 19.70 30.11 16.72
C PHE A 77 20.06 31.32 15.85
N GLU A 78 19.25 31.67 14.86
CA GLU A 78 19.49 32.86 14.03
C GLU A 78 19.43 34.16 14.83
N LYS A 79 18.48 34.28 15.77
CA LYS A 79 18.39 35.45 16.67
C LYS A 79 19.64 35.58 17.53
N LEU A 80 20.13 34.48 18.10
CA LEU A 80 21.38 34.47 18.87
C LEU A 80 22.56 34.88 18.00
N LYS A 81 22.70 34.29 16.81
CA LYS A 81 23.78 34.62 15.86
C LYS A 81 23.79 36.11 15.49
N LYS A 82 22.60 36.69 15.20
CA LYS A 82 22.48 38.13 14.94
C LYS A 82 22.92 38.97 16.15
N ARG A 83 22.52 38.58 17.37
CA ARG A 83 22.89 39.30 18.60
C ARG A 83 24.41 39.33 18.83
N TYR A 84 25.10 38.22 18.61
CA TYR A 84 26.56 38.14 18.73
C TYR A 84 27.31 38.86 17.60
N LYS A 85 26.74 38.89 16.37
CA LYS A 85 27.35 39.62 15.25
C LYS A 85 27.41 41.13 15.47
N HIS A 86 26.54 41.69 16.32
CA HIS A 86 26.56 43.11 16.69
C HIS A 86 27.56 43.45 17.82
N LEU A 87 28.21 42.45 18.42
CA LEU A 87 29.12 42.60 19.56
C LEU A 87 30.61 42.45 19.20
N GLY A 88 30.93 42.16 17.94
CA GLY A 88 32.30 42.15 17.40
C GLY A 88 32.43 43.13 16.25
#